data_AF-A0A7S4MCZ2-F1
#
_entry.id   AF-A0A7S4MCZ2-F1
#
_cell.length_a   1.000
_cell.length_b   1.000
_cell.length_c   1.000
_cell.angle_alpha   90.00
_cell.angle_beta   90.00
_cell.angle_gamma   90.00
#
_symmetry.space_group_name_H-M   'P 1'
#
loop_
_entity.id
_entity.type
_entity.pdbx_description
1 polymer ?
#
loop_
_entity_poly.entity_id
_entity_poly.type
_entity_poly.pdbx_seq_one_letter_code
_entity_poly.pdbx_strand_id
1 'polypeptide(L)'
;GGVANTAQTMWRLPIVSNGSTSGVLSPSKLLGGKADKLQLSASDKTLTIRAYIDNVMAEAFWQRGRVAMTRRSAPTRQAGIALHTSAAVVVQRAVVWQVSDMWVSPEDVAAQASMNSVRI
;
A
#
# COMPACT_ATOMS: atom_id res chain seq x y z
N GLY A 1 13.03 32.76 1.48
CA GLY A 1 12.06 32.24 0.51
C GLY A 1 11.89 30.76 0.76
N GLY A 2 10.73 30.35 1.28
CA GLY A 2 10.44 28.94 1.55
C GLY A 2 9.99 28.25 0.27
N VAL A 3 10.57 27.08 -0.01
CA VAL A 3 10.17 26.23 -1.13
C VAL A 3 8.89 25.48 -0.72
N ALA A 4 7.77 25.83 -1.34
CA ALA A 4 6.53 25.08 -1.21
C ALA A 4 6.65 23.79 -2.04
N ASN A 5 6.77 22.65 -1.37
CA ASN A 5 6.68 21.35 -2.01
C ASN A 5 5.19 21.08 -2.30
N THR A 6 4.77 21.34 -3.54
CA THR A 6 3.42 21.04 -4.00
C THR A 6 3.37 19.56 -4.32
N ALA A 7 2.97 18.74 -3.35
CA ALA A 7 2.61 17.35 -3.60
C ALA A 7 1.33 17.34 -4.46
N GLN A 8 1.52 17.37 -5.79
CA GLN A 8 0.44 17.18 -6.75
C GLN A 8 -0.15 15.79 -6.54
N THR A 9 -1.30 15.78 -5.91
CA THR A 9 -2.07 14.58 -5.64
C THR A 9 -2.81 14.21 -6.92
N MET A 10 -2.26 13.28 -7.70
CA MET A 10 -2.96 12.69 -8.84
C MET A 10 -4.06 11.75 -8.34
N TRP A 11 -5.24 12.31 -8.05
CA TRP A 11 -6.43 11.56 -7.68
C TRP A 11 -7.11 10.98 -8.92
N ARG A 12 -6.90 9.69 -9.20
CA ARG A 12 -7.91 8.92 -9.95
C ARG A 12 -9.01 8.47 -8.98
N LEU A 13 -10.25 8.48 -9.47
CA LEU A 13 -11.41 8.04 -8.69
C LEU A 13 -11.25 6.57 -8.25
N PRO A 14 -11.78 6.18 -7.08
CA PRO A 14 -11.75 4.80 -6.62
C PRO A 14 -12.38 3.86 -7.65
N ILE A 15 -11.70 2.76 -7.97
CA ILE A 15 -12.29 1.68 -8.75
C ILE A 15 -13.22 0.89 -7.81
N VAL A 16 -14.51 0.91 -8.10
CA VAL A 16 -15.53 0.09 -7.44
C VAL A 16 -15.67 -1.21 -8.23
N SER A 17 -15.29 -2.35 -7.64
CA SER A 17 -15.54 -3.66 -8.22
C SER A 17 -16.81 -4.27 -7.60
N ASN A 18 -17.93 -4.16 -8.31
CA ASN A 18 -19.11 -4.97 -7.99
C ASN A 18 -18.82 -6.43 -8.39
N GLY A 19 -18.75 -7.34 -7.42
CA GLY A 19 -18.86 -8.78 -7.66
C GLY A 19 -17.58 -9.58 -7.93
N SER A 20 -16.39 -9.11 -7.54
CA SER A 20 -15.16 -9.92 -7.66
C SER A 20 -14.83 -10.63 -6.34
N THR A 21 -15.22 -11.90 -6.20
CA THR A 21 -14.94 -12.75 -5.03
C THR A 21 -13.94 -13.88 -5.33
N SER A 22 -12.94 -13.61 -6.17
CA SER A 22 -11.83 -14.56 -6.35
C SER A 22 -10.68 -14.15 -5.45
N GLY A 23 -10.66 -14.66 -4.23
CA GLY A 23 -9.52 -14.52 -3.35
C GLY A 23 -9.15 -15.86 -2.72
N VAL A 24 -7.85 -16.09 -2.65
CA VAL A 24 -7.26 -17.34 -2.17
C VAL A 24 -7.44 -17.42 -0.65
N LEU A 25 -8.21 -18.39 -0.18
CA LEU A 25 -8.47 -18.63 1.25
C LEU A 25 -7.25 -19.18 2.02
N SER A 26 -6.24 -19.65 1.30
CA SER A 26 -5.02 -20.25 1.86
C SER A 26 -3.79 -19.41 1.49
N PRO A 27 -3.42 -18.39 2.30
CA PRO A 27 -2.20 -17.64 2.04
C PRO A 27 -1.01 -18.59 2.06
N SER A 28 -0.12 -18.47 1.06
CA SER A 28 1.07 -19.31 0.92
C SER A 28 1.91 -19.33 2.20
N LYS A 29 2.65 -20.42 2.43
CA LYS A 29 3.58 -20.54 3.58
C LYS A 29 4.58 -19.39 3.58
N LEU A 30 4.79 -18.82 4.76
CA LEU A 30 5.65 -17.66 5.03
C LEU A 30 7.10 -17.96 4.64
N LEU A 31 7.69 -17.13 3.78
CA LEU A 31 9.14 -17.05 3.62
C LEU A 31 9.58 -15.66 4.13
N GLY A 32 10.12 -15.61 5.35
CA GLY A 32 10.83 -14.42 5.87
C GLY A 32 10.00 -13.28 6.45
N GLY A 33 8.73 -13.51 6.83
CA GLY A 33 7.92 -12.49 7.52
C GLY A 33 8.12 -12.49 9.04
N LYS A 34 8.25 -11.31 9.67
CA LYS A 34 8.17 -11.17 11.13
C LYS A 34 6.69 -11.01 11.52
N ALA A 35 6.20 -11.91 12.38
CA ALA A 35 4.88 -11.76 12.96
C ALA A 35 4.92 -10.78 14.14
N ASP A 36 3.88 -9.97 14.27
CA ASP A 36 3.66 -9.10 15.42
C ASP A 36 2.18 -9.15 15.84
N LYS A 37 1.86 -8.73 17.06
CA LYS A 37 0.50 -8.77 17.61
C LYS A 37 -0.02 -7.35 17.81
N LEU A 38 -1.13 -7.03 17.15
CA LEU A 38 -1.88 -5.82 17.41
C LEU A 38 -2.63 -5.95 18.73
N GLN A 39 -2.26 -5.14 19.71
CA GLN A 39 -3.01 -5.01 20.96
C GLN A 39 -4.21 -4.09 20.72
N LEU A 40 -5.41 -4.61 20.97
CA LEU A 40 -6.67 -3.87 20.89
C LEU A 40 -7.24 -3.67 22.30
N SER A 41 -7.79 -2.50 22.56
CA SER A 41 -8.62 -2.26 23.74
C SER A 41 -9.99 -2.91 23.55
N ALA A 42 -10.65 -3.30 24.64
CA ALA A 42 -12.05 -3.74 24.60
C ALA A 42 -13.02 -2.66 24.06
N SER A 43 -12.59 -1.40 24.12
CA SER A 43 -13.31 -0.25 23.57
C SER A 43 -13.11 -0.07 22.06
N ASP A 44 -12.10 -0.70 21.44
CA ASP A 44 -11.88 -0.59 20.00
C ASP A 44 -13.02 -1.31 19.24
N LYS A 45 -13.84 -0.55 18.52
CA LYS A 45 -14.95 -1.07 17.70
C LYS A 45 -14.66 -1.10 16.21
N THR A 46 -13.53 -0.52 15.80
CA THR A 46 -13.14 -0.39 14.39
C THR A 46 -11.70 -0.82 14.20
N LEU A 47 -11.45 -1.57 13.15
CA LEU A 47 -10.10 -1.93 12.70
C LEU A 47 -9.80 -1.19 11.39
N THR A 48 -8.70 -0.44 11.37
CA THR A 48 -8.18 0.17 10.13
C THR A 48 -6.96 -0.60 9.65
N ILE A 49 -6.96 -0.97 8.38
CA ILE A 49 -5.82 -1.58 7.69
C ILE A 49 -5.50 -0.70 6.49
N ARG A 50 -4.23 -0.38 6.29
CA ARG A 50 -3.72 0.23 5.06
C ARG A 50 -2.62 -0.67 4.50
N ALA A 51 -2.76 -1.09 3.25
CA ALA A 51 -1.78 -1.93 2.58
C ALA A 51 -1.19 -1.22 1.36
N TYR A 52 0.11 -1.39 1.16
CA TYR A 52 0.86 -1.01 -0.02
C TYR A 52 1.35 -2.31 -0.66
N ILE A 53 1.08 -2.46 -1.95
CA ILE A 53 1.43 -3.67 -2.70
C ILE A 53 2.23 -3.22 -3.91
N ASP A 54 3.42 -3.80 -4.06
CA ASP A 54 4.32 -3.63 -5.19
C ASP A 54 4.71 -5.03 -5.72
N ASN A 55 5.45 -5.10 -6.83
CA ASN A 55 5.78 -6.31 -7.57
C ASN A 55 6.38 -7.42 -6.70
N VAL A 56 7.22 -7.06 -5.73
CA VAL A 56 7.98 -8.04 -4.91
C VAL A 56 7.68 -7.97 -3.43
N MET A 57 6.86 -7.02 -2.98
CA MET A 57 6.52 -6.87 -1.58
C MET A 57 5.10 -6.35 -1.36
N ALA A 58 4.53 -6.74 -0.22
CA ALA A 58 3.35 -6.13 0.34
C ALA A 58 3.66 -5.69 1.77
N GLU A 59 3.22 -4.49 2.13
CA GLU A 59 3.35 -3.95 3.47
C GLU A 59 2.00 -3.46 3.97
N ALA A 60 1.60 -3.90 5.15
CA ALA A 60 0.35 -3.52 5.77
C ALA A 60 0.58 -2.84 7.12
N PHE A 61 -0.26 -1.86 7.41
CA PHE A 61 -0.24 -1.05 8.61
C PHE A 61 -1.61 -1.16 9.31
N TRP A 62 -1.60 -1.61 10.55
CA TRP A 62 -2.78 -1.73 11.39
C TRP A 62 -2.90 -0.53 12.31
N GLN A 63 -4.12 -0.03 12.50
CA GLN A 63 -4.46 1.04 13.43
C GLN A 63 -3.50 2.24 13.34
N ARG A 64 -3.34 2.79 12.12
CA ARG A 64 -2.47 3.93 11.85
C ARG A 64 -0.98 3.66 12.14
N GLY A 65 -0.54 2.42 11.96
CA GLY A 65 0.87 2.03 12.09
C GLY A 65 1.28 1.58 13.49
N ARG A 66 0.34 1.29 14.39
CA ARG A 66 0.66 0.63 15.68
C ARG A 66 1.35 -0.71 15.48
N VAL A 67 0.99 -1.40 14.40
CA VAL A 67 1.69 -2.60 13.91
C VAL A 67 1.88 -2.44 12.41
N ALA A 68 3.06 -2.81 11.93
CA ALA A 68 3.36 -2.95 10.51
C ALA A 68 3.83 -4.38 10.24
N MET A 69 3.43 -4.94 9.11
CA MET A 69 3.91 -6.24 8.65
C MET A 69 4.30 -6.14 7.18
N THR A 70 5.54 -6.53 6.90
CA THR A 70 6.10 -6.57 5.55
C THR A 70 6.24 -8.02 5.12
N ARG A 71 5.88 -8.30 3.87
CA ARG A 71 5.98 -9.63 3.28
C ARG A 71 6.49 -9.54 1.86
N ARG A 72 7.40 -10.44 1.48
CA ARG A 72 7.74 -10.64 0.07
C ARG A 72 6.61 -11.36 -0.66
N SER A 73 6.20 -10.81 -1.79
CA SER A 73 5.30 -11.43 -2.76
C SER A 73 6.12 -11.99 -3.92
N ALA A 74 5.67 -13.11 -4.49
CA ALA A 74 6.17 -13.53 -5.78
C ALA A 74 5.54 -12.63 -6.86
N PRO A 75 6.32 -12.12 -7.82
CA PRO A 75 5.77 -11.28 -8.89
C PRO A 75 4.80 -12.08 -9.75
N THR A 76 3.68 -11.46 -10.11
CA THR A 76 2.64 -12.04 -10.97
C THR A 76 2.32 -11.10 -12.13
N ARG A 77 1.85 -11.66 -13.25
CA ARG A 77 1.43 -10.84 -14.41
C ARG A 77 0.17 -10.02 -14.15
N GLN A 78 -0.65 -10.45 -13.20
CA GLN A 78 -1.89 -9.80 -12.81
C GLN A 78 -1.97 -9.79 -11.28
N ALA A 79 -2.40 -8.67 -10.72
CA ALA A 79 -2.64 -8.50 -9.29
C ALA A 79 -4.14 -8.33 -9.05
N GLY A 80 -4.68 -9.11 -8.12
CA GLY A 80 -6.05 -8.97 -7.61
C GLY A 80 -6.00 -8.74 -6.11
N ILE A 81 -6.93 -7.93 -5.60
CA ILE A 81 -7.09 -7.69 -4.16
C ILE A 81 -8.49 -8.17 -3.78
N ALA A 82 -8.55 -9.00 -2.74
CA ALA A 82 -9.80 -9.47 -2.15
C ALA A 82 -9.74 -9.34 -0.63
N LEU A 83 -10.87 -9.02 -0.01
CA LEU A 83 -11.03 -8.96 1.44
C LEU A 83 -11.87 -10.16 1.91
N HIS A 84 -11.34 -10.90 2.86
CA HIS A 84 -12.02 -12.05 3.46
C HIS A 84 -12.04 -11.92 4.99
N THR A 85 -13.07 -12.49 5.61
CA THR A 85 -13.20 -12.59 7.06
C THR A 85 -13.77 -13.95 7.42
N SER A 86 -13.28 -14.54 8.51
CA SER A 86 -13.89 -15.71 9.15
C SER A 86 -14.83 -15.34 10.30
N ALA A 87 -14.92 -14.05 10.64
CA ALA A 87 -15.76 -13.52 11.70
C ALA A 87 -16.86 -12.60 11.15
N ALA A 88 -17.94 -12.44 11.91
CA ALA A 88 -19.01 -11.49 11.60
C ALA A 88 -18.49 -10.05 11.80
N VAL A 89 -18.15 -9.38 10.71
CA VAL A 89 -17.70 -7.98 10.69
C VAL A 89 -18.38 -7.24 9.55
N VAL A 90 -18.51 -5.92 9.70
CA VAL A 90 -19.06 -5.05 8.66
C VAL A 90 -17.94 -4.18 8.10
N VAL A 91 -17.77 -4.21 6.78
CA VAL A 91 -16.84 -3.30 6.09
C VAL A 91 -17.46 -1.91 6.06
N GLN A 92 -16.94 -1.00 6.87
CA GLN A 92 -17.44 0.39 6.89
C GLN A 92 -16.96 1.19 5.69
N ARG A 93 -15.72 0.96 5.24
CA ARG A 93 -15.10 1.68 4.11
C ARG A 93 -13.95 0.87 3.53
N ALA A 94 -13.87 0.81 2.21
CA ALA A 94 -12.72 0.29 1.47
C ALA A 94 -12.40 1.28 0.33
N VAL A 95 -11.13 1.65 0.18
CA VAL A 95 -10.67 2.52 -0.90
C VAL A 95 -9.38 1.94 -1.44
N VAL A 96 -9.28 1.88 -2.78
CA VAL A 96 -8.11 1.37 -3.49
C VAL A 96 -7.61 2.45 -4.42
N TRP A 97 -6.30 2.63 -4.46
CA TRP A 97 -5.62 3.55 -5.36
C TRP A 97 -4.57 2.79 -6.16
N GLN A 98 -4.47 3.11 -7.43
CA GLN A 98 -3.31 2.72 -8.24
C GLN A 98 -2.14 3.63 -7.85
N VAL A 99 -1.00 3.03 -7.50
CA VAL A 99 0.25 3.74 -7.26
C VAL A 99 0.97 3.88 -8.60
N SER A 100 1.41 5.09 -8.92
CA SER A 100 2.23 5.36 -10.10
C SER A 100 3.67 4.88 -9.89
N ASP A 101 4.38 4.63 -10.98
CA ASP A 101 5.81 4.33 -10.90
C ASP A 101 6.54 5.44 -10.15
N MET A 102 7.42 5.05 -9.21
CA MET A 102 8.28 5.98 -8.49
C MET A 102 9.53 6.37 -9.29
N TRP A 103 9.80 5.62 -10.36
CA TRP A 103 10.96 5.84 -11.20
C TRP A 103 10.71 7.03 -12.12
N VAL A 104 11.53 8.05 -11.92
CA VAL A 104 11.79 9.07 -12.94
C VAL A 104 12.71 8.47 -14.01
N SER A 105 12.58 8.92 -15.26
CA SER A 105 13.45 8.41 -16.31
C SER A 105 14.93 8.73 -16.00
N PRO A 106 15.90 7.90 -16.43
CA PRO A 106 17.32 8.25 -16.28
C PRO A 106 17.64 9.66 -16.81
N GLU A 107 16.97 10.07 -17.89
CA GLU A 107 17.07 11.40 -18.48
C GLU A 107 16.57 12.50 -17.53
N ASP A 108 15.45 12.28 -16.85
CA ASP A 108 14.91 13.21 -15.84
C ASP A 108 15.88 13.36 -14.65
N VAL A 109 16.49 12.26 -14.21
CA VAL A 109 17.52 12.29 -13.14
C VAL A 109 18.73 13.12 -13.58
N ALA A 110 19.20 12.92 -14.81
CA ALA A 110 20.34 13.63 -15.36
C ALA A 110 20.05 15.14 -15.54
N ALA A 111 18.86 15.49 -16.02
CA ALA A 111 18.42 16.87 -16.17
C ALA A 111 18.39 17.60 -14.81
N GLN A 112 17.86 16.95 -13.77
CA GLN A 112 17.78 17.51 -12.42
C GLN A 112 19.16 17.69 -11.76
N ALA A 113 20.11 16.78 -12.04
CA ALA A 113 21.49 16.91 -11.60
C ALA A 113 22.20 18.10 -12.27
N SER A 114 21.94 18.33 -13.57
CA SER A 114 22.52 19.46 -14.33
C SER A 114 21.99 20.83 -13.91
N MET A 115 20.76 20.90 -13.39
CA MET A 115 20.20 22.14 -12.83
C MET A 115 20.81 22.51 -11.48
N ASN A 116 21.25 21.51 -10.70
CA ASN A 116 21.84 21.74 -9.37
C ASN A 116 23.35 22.02 -9.40
N SER A 117 24.02 21.89 -10.54
CA SER A 117 25.46 22.16 -10.68
C SER A 117 25.81 23.62 -11.01
N VAL A 118 24.83 24.53 -11.02
CA VAL A 118 25.07 25.97 -11.18
C VAL A 118 24.93 26.71 -9.85
N ARG A 119 26.02 26.73 -9.08
CA ARG A 119 26.51 27.82 -8.19
C ARG A 119 27.51 27.28 -7.16
N ILE A 120 28.81 27.44 -7.46
CA ILE A 120 29.81 28.07 -6.58
C ILE A 120 30.75 28.86 -7.50
#